data_AF-A0A9D1RC67-F1
#
_entry.id   AF-A0A9D1RC67-F1
#
_cell.length_a   1.000
_cell.length_b   1.000
_cell.length_c   1.000
_cell.angle_alpha   90.00
_cell.angle_beta   90.00
_cell.angle_gamma   90.00
#
_symmetry.space_group_name_H-M   'P 1'
#
loop_
_entity.id
_entity.type
_entity.pdbx_description
1 polymer ?
#
loop_
_entity_poly.entity_id
_entity_poly.type
_entity_poly.pdbx_seq_one_letter_code
_entity_poly.pdbx_strand_id
1 'polypeptide(L)'
;MKEDNRTEILNFRVTKTEKELIEMYASTKYKNIAPYLRDCALHKEIKIIRGIEGVEYELRRIGNNLNQLTKAVNSGMCNAVDLKEMRQEVAKVWQLLSSLQGK
;
A
#
# COMPACT_ATOMS: atom_id res chain seq x y z
N MET A 1 9.75 -11.75 -18.63
CA MET A 1 11.05 -12.15 -18.03
C MET A 1 10.73 -13.19 -16.98
N LYS A 2 11.31 -14.39 -17.05
CA LYS A 2 11.16 -15.38 -15.95
C LYS A 2 11.73 -14.73 -14.68
N GLU A 3 11.01 -14.83 -13.56
CA GLU A 3 11.58 -14.48 -12.26
C GLU A 3 12.81 -15.34 -12.05
N ASP A 4 13.98 -14.71 -12.08
CA ASP A 4 15.22 -15.37 -11.77
C ASP A 4 15.27 -15.63 -10.26
N ASN A 5 15.63 -16.86 -9.88
CA ASN A 5 15.74 -17.20 -8.47
C ASN A 5 16.95 -16.47 -7.89
N ARG A 6 16.78 -15.84 -6.72
CA ARG A 6 17.86 -15.10 -6.06
C ARG A 6 18.85 -16.07 -5.41
N THR A 7 19.81 -16.58 -6.18
CA THR A 7 20.82 -17.57 -5.75
C THR A 7 22.11 -16.95 -5.22
N GLU A 8 22.45 -15.75 -5.66
CA GLU A 8 23.71 -15.07 -5.31
C GLU A 8 23.66 -14.43 -3.91
N ILE A 9 24.76 -14.54 -3.15
CA ILE A 9 24.87 -14.05 -1.78
C ILE A 9 25.92 -12.93 -1.70
N LEU A 10 25.54 -11.80 -1.09
CA LEU A 10 26.45 -10.71 -0.73
C LEU A 10 26.71 -10.72 0.78
N ASN A 11 27.97 -10.90 1.17
CA ASN A 11 28.41 -10.89 2.56
C ASN A 11 29.29 -9.67 2.82
N PHE A 12 29.04 -8.95 3.92
CA PHE A 12 29.88 -7.84 4.37
C PHE A 12 29.96 -7.81 5.89
N ARG A 13 31.05 -7.25 6.42
CA ARG A 13 31.24 -7.09 7.86
C ARG A 13 30.60 -5.79 8.32
N VAL A 14 29.98 -5.84 9.50
CA VAL A 14 29.42 -4.69 10.19
C VAL A 14 29.83 -4.73 11.65
N THR A 15 29.95 -3.56 12.25
CA THR A 15 30.03 -3.39 13.70
C THR A 15 28.68 -3.76 14.34
N LYS A 16 28.70 -3.95 15.67
CA LYS A 16 27.46 -4.22 16.42
C LYS A 16 26.43 -3.10 16.26
N THR A 17 26.89 -1.85 16.34
CA THR A 17 26.03 -0.66 16.21
C THR A 17 25.41 -0.55 14.81
N GLU A 18 26.18 -0.81 13.75
CA GLU A 18 25.63 -0.84 12.38
C GLU A 18 24.58 -1.94 12.21
N LYS A 19 24.80 -3.12 12.79
CA LYS A 19 23.81 -4.20 12.77
C LYS A 19 22.49 -3.79 13.42
N GLU A 20 22.56 -3.20 14.61
CA GLU A 20 21.38 -2.74 15.36
C GLU A 20 20.60 -1.66 14.57
N LEU A 21 21.30 -0.73 13.93
CA LEU A 21 20.68 0.29 13.08
C LEU A 21 20.00 -0.32 11.86
N ILE A 22 20.66 -1.26 11.17
CA ILE A 22 20.08 -1.95 10.00
C ILE A 22 18.81 -2.70 10.38
N GLU A 23 18.82 -3.41 11.51
CA GLU A 23 17.65 -4.14 12.04
C GLU A 23 16.49 -3.19 12.37
N MET A 24 16.78 -2.07 13.03
CA MET A 24 15.80 -1.04 13.36
C MET A 24 15.14 -0.46 12.09
N TYR A 25 15.94 -0.03 11.11
CA TYR A 25 15.40 0.53 9.87
C TYR A 25 14.61 -0.48 9.04
N ALA A 26 15.10 -1.73 8.97
CA ALA A 26 14.39 -2.80 8.28
C ALA A 26 13.01 -3.05 8.90
N SER A 27 12.92 -3.10 10.24
CA SER A 27 11.67 -3.40 10.96
C SER A 27 10.54 -2.40 10.72
N THR A 28 10.86 -1.19 10.22
CA THR A 28 9.85 -0.15 10.00
C THR A 28 8.92 -0.45 8.81
N LYS A 29 9.40 -1.17 7.79
CA LYS A 29 8.63 -1.44 6.55
C LYS A 29 8.78 -2.86 6.01
N TYR A 30 9.81 -3.59 6.43
CA TYR A 30 10.17 -4.89 5.88
C TYR A 30 10.07 -5.97 6.96
N LYS A 31 9.55 -7.15 6.56
CA LYS A 31 9.54 -8.34 7.41
C LYS A 31 10.93 -8.95 7.63
N ASN A 32 11.87 -8.67 6.71
CA ASN A 32 13.22 -9.24 6.70
C ASN A 32 14.23 -8.15 6.30
N ILE A 33 15.47 -8.28 6.77
CA ILE A 33 16.58 -7.35 6.47
C ILE A 33 17.01 -7.41 5.00
N ALA A 34 17.01 -8.61 4.39
CA ALA A 34 17.52 -8.79 3.03
C ALA A 34 16.76 -7.99 1.95
N PRO A 35 15.41 -7.93 1.94
CA PRO A 35 14.67 -7.00 1.08
C PRO A 35 15.05 -5.52 1.28
N TYR A 36 15.18 -5.08 2.52
CA TYR A 36 15.56 -3.71 2.87
C TYR A 36 16.94 -3.35 2.29
N LEU A 37 17.96 -4.16 2.59
CA LEU A 37 19.33 -3.92 2.11
C LEU A 37 19.43 -3.95 0.58
N ARG A 38 18.68 -4.83 -0.09
CA ARG A 38 18.64 -4.84 -1.56
C ARG A 38 18.03 -3.56 -2.12
N ASP A 39 16.93 -3.08 -1.56
CA ASP A 39 16.31 -1.85 -2.03
C ASP A 39 17.22 -0.64 -1.80
N CYS A 40 17.91 -0.58 -0.66
CA CYS A 40 18.96 0.42 -0.40
C CYS A 40 20.10 0.33 -1.44
N ALA A 41 20.66 -0.85 -1.66
CA ALA A 41 21.78 -1.05 -2.59
C ALA A 41 21.41 -0.72 -4.03
N LEU A 42 20.17 -1.03 -4.44
CA LEU A 42 19.63 -0.76 -5.78
C LEU A 42 19.05 0.65 -5.94
N HIS A 43 19.28 1.55 -4.97
CA HIS A 43 18.81 2.94 -5.00
C HIS A 43 17.30 3.07 -5.22
N LYS A 44 16.53 2.10 -4.73
CA LYS A 44 15.08 2.22 -4.75
C LYS A 44 14.65 3.22 -3.69
N GLU A 45 13.75 4.10 -4.07
CA GLU A 45 13.22 5.10 -3.16
C GLU A 45 12.36 4.44 -2.06
N ILE A 46 12.79 4.58 -0.80
CA ILE A 46 12.08 4.01 0.36
C ILE A 46 11.19 5.09 0.99
N LYS A 47 9.94 5.20 0.53
CA LYS A 47 8.92 6.06 1.16
C LYS A 47 8.27 5.37 2.35
N ILE A 48 8.28 6.03 3.50
CA ILE A 48 7.53 5.64 4.69
C ILE A 48 6.35 6.61 4.80
N ILE A 49 5.15 6.15 4.43
CA ILE A 49 3.92 6.91 4.60
C ILE A 49 3.30 6.45 5.92
N ARG A 50 3.45 7.25 6.98
CA ARG A 50 2.85 6.97 8.29
C ARG A 50 1.40 7.47 8.31
N GLY A 51 0.54 6.78 9.07
CA GLY A 51 -0.85 7.21 9.28
C GLY A 51 -1.87 6.79 8.20
N ILE A 52 -1.51 5.84 7.32
CA ILE A 52 -2.46 5.21 6.38
C ILE A 52 -2.87 3.80 6.83
N GLU A 53 -2.48 3.39 8.02
CA GLU A 53 -2.85 2.10 8.61
C GLU A 53 -4.37 2.05 8.80
N GLY A 54 -5.02 1.02 8.25
CA GLY A 54 -6.47 0.87 8.32
C GLY A 54 -7.24 1.56 7.20
N VAL A 55 -6.58 2.35 6.34
CA VAL A 55 -7.21 2.91 5.12
C VAL A 55 -7.64 1.78 4.19
N GLU A 56 -6.89 0.68 4.11
CA GLU A 56 -7.27 -0.50 3.34
C GLU A 56 -8.55 -1.17 3.87
N TYR A 57 -8.73 -1.16 5.19
CA TYR A 57 -9.91 -1.72 5.84
C TYR A 57 -11.15 -0.89 5.55
N GLU A 58 -11.05 0.44 5.70
CA GLU A 58 -12.15 1.36 5.42
C GLU A 58 -12.48 1.40 3.91
N LEU A 59 -11.48 1.40 3.02
CA LEU A 59 -11.70 1.28 1.57
C LEU A 59 -12.44 -0.02 1.21
N ARG A 60 -12.07 -1.15 1.84
CA ARG A 60 -12.77 -2.42 1.64
C ARG A 60 -14.23 -2.36 2.12
N ARG A 61 -14.50 -1.69 3.24
CA ARG A 61 -15.89 -1.48 3.73
C ARG A 61 -16.69 -0.62 2.77
N ILE A 62 -16.12 0.48 2.28
CA ILE A 62 -16.75 1.35 1.28
C ILE A 62 -17.07 0.55 0.00
N GLY A 63 -16.10 -0.23 -0.51
CA GLY A 63 -16.30 -1.08 -1.69
C GLY A 63 -17.39 -2.14 -1.49
N ASN A 64 -17.46 -2.77 -0.31
CA ASN A 64 -18.51 -3.73 0.03
C ASN A 64 -19.90 -3.08 0.08
N ASN A 65 -20.02 -1.89 0.67
CA ASN A 65 -21.27 -1.16 0.72
C ASN A 65 -21.73 -0.74 -0.68
N LEU A 66 -20.80 -0.26 -1.51
CA LEU A 66 -21.08 0.07 -2.91
C LEU A 66 -21.58 -1.16 -3.69
N ASN A 67 -20.93 -2.32 -3.52
CA ASN A 67 -21.35 -3.55 -4.20
C ASN A 67 -22.75 -4.01 -3.76
N GLN A 68 -23.10 -3.83 -2.48
CA GLN A 68 -24.44 -4.13 -1.98
C GLN A 68 -25.50 -3.19 -2.58
N LEU A 69 -25.21 -1.89 -2.67
CA LEU A 69 -26.10 -0.92 -3.30
C LEU A 69 -26.30 -1.23 -4.79
N THR A 70 -25.23 -1.55 -5.53
CA THR A 70 -25.32 -1.96 -6.94
C THR A 70 -26.19 -3.20 -7.11
N LYS A 71 -26.04 -4.21 -6.24
CA LYS A 71 -26.89 -5.41 -6.26
C LYS A 71 -28.35 -5.10 -5.96
N ALA A 72 -28.63 -4.22 -4.99
CA ALA A 72 -29.99 -3.83 -4.64
C ALA A 72 -30.69 -3.09 -5.80
N VAL A 73 -29.97 -2.21 -6.51
CA VAL A 73 -30.48 -1.54 -7.71
C VAL A 73 -30.72 -2.53 -8.85
N ASN A 74 -29.73 -3.39 -9.16
CA ASN A 74 -29.84 -4.35 -10.26
C ASN A 74 -30.91 -5.42 -10.04
N SER A 75 -31.24 -5.73 -8.78
CA SER A 75 -32.32 -6.66 -8.42
C SER A 75 -33.71 -6.01 -8.38
N GLY A 76 -33.80 -4.70 -8.65
CA GLY A 76 -35.07 -3.95 -8.58
C GLY A 76 -35.59 -3.72 -7.16
N MET A 77 -34.79 -4.03 -6.12
CA MET A 77 -35.16 -3.79 -4.72
C MET A 77 -35.13 -2.30 -4.33
N CYS A 78 -34.39 -1.48 -5.07
CA CYS A 78 -34.41 -0.03 -4.93
C CYS A 78 -34.20 0.68 -6.28
N ASN A 79 -34.77 1.87 -6.44
CA ASN A 79 -34.47 2.73 -7.59
C ASN A 79 -33.17 3.48 -7.35
N ALA A 80 -32.35 3.62 -8.40
CA ALA A 80 -31.15 4.45 -8.35
C ALA A 80 -31.55 5.91 -8.05
N VAL A 81 -31.32 6.36 -6.82
CA VAL A 81 -31.34 7.79 -6.48
C VAL A 81 -30.08 8.42 -7.09
N ASP A 82 -30.12 9.69 -7.50
CA ASP A 82 -28.97 10.35 -8.15
C ASP A 82 -27.71 10.31 -7.26
N LEU A 83 -26.80 9.36 -7.54
CA LEU A 83 -25.54 9.15 -6.81
C LEU A 83 -24.43 10.12 -7.24
N LYS A 84 -24.77 11.21 -7.94
CA LYS A 84 -23.80 12.17 -8.46
C LYS A 84 -22.89 12.75 -7.38
N GLU A 85 -23.44 13.09 -6.21
CA GLU A 85 -22.65 13.60 -5.07
C GLU A 85 -21.71 12.52 -4.51
N MET A 86 -22.19 11.29 -4.32
CA MET A 86 -21.35 10.17 -3.85
C MET A 86 -20.18 9.92 -4.82
N ARG A 87 -20.44 9.94 -6.13
CA ARG A 87 -19.40 9.73 -7.15
C ARG A 87 -18.36 10.86 -7.11
N GLN A 88 -18.77 12.09 -6.82
CA GLN A 88 -17.84 13.22 -6.64
C GLN A 88 -16.99 13.06 -5.39
N GLU A 89 -17.56 12.66 -4.26
CA GLU A 89 -16.81 12.43 -3.02
C GLU A 89 -15.79 11.28 -3.14
N VAL A 90 -16.19 10.16 -3.77
CA VAL A 90 -15.27 9.05 -4.05
C VAL A 90 -14.14 9.49 -4.99
N ALA A 91 -14.43 10.31 -6.00
CA ALA A 91 -13.41 10.87 -6.89
C ALA A 91 -12.43 11.80 -6.16
N LYS A 92 -12.89 12.59 -5.17
CA LYS A 92 -12.02 13.42 -4.33
C LYS A 92 -11.07 12.59 -3.49
N VAL A 93 -11.56 11.51 -2.85
CA VAL A 93 -10.73 10.57 -2.09
C VAL A 93 -9.67 9.93 -2.99
N TRP A 94 -10.06 9.52 -4.19
CA TRP A 94 -9.13 8.97 -5.17
C TRP A 94 -8.04 9.98 -5.60
N GLN A 95 -8.40 11.24 -5.85
CA GLN A 95 -7.43 12.30 -6.14
C GLN A 95 -6.48 12.56 -4.98
N LEU A 96 -6.99 12.56 -3.73
CA LEU A 96 -6.18 12.75 -2.54
C LEU A 96 -5.18 11.60 -2.33
N LEU A 97 -5.61 10.35 -2.55
CA LEU A 97 -4.73 9.19 -2.46
C LEU A 97 -3.70 9.18 -3.59
N SER A 98 -4.11 9.56 -4.80
CA SER A 98 -3.22 9.64 -5.97
C SER A 98 -2.17 10.76 -5.81
N SER A 99 -2.48 11.86 -5.13
CA SER A 99 -1.52 12.92 -4.84
C SER A 99 -0.48 12.50 -3.79
N LEU A 100 -0.84 11.60 -2.88
CA LEU A 100 0.09 10.97 -1.93
C LEU A 100 1.04 9.96 -2.59
N GLN A 101 0.67 9.42 -3.76
CA GLN A 101 1.52 8.51 -4.54
C GLN A 101 2.56 9.25 -5.41
N GLY A 102 2.48 10.58 -5.50
CA GLY A 102 3.32 11.40 -6.37
C GLY A 102 4.19 12.43 -5.63
N LYS A 103 5.35 11.98 -5.16
CA LYS A 103 6.64 12.69 -5.11
C LYS A 103 7.66 11.72 -4.59
#